data_AF-A0A6V7LDX1-F1
#
_entry.id   AF-A0A6V7LDX1-F1
#
_cell.length_a   1.000
_cell.length_b   1.000
_cell.length_c   1.000
_cell.angle_alpha   90.00
_cell.angle_beta   90.00
_cell.angle_gamma   90.00
#
_symmetry.space_group_name_H-M   'P 1'
#
loop_
_entity.id
_entity.type
_entity.pdbx_description
1 polymer ?
#
loop_
_entity_poly.entity_id
_entity_poly.type
_entity_poly.pdbx_seq_one_letter_code
_entity_poly.pdbx_strand_id
1 'polypeptide(L)' 'TQGENVCCYAHPDAPLIEDYRAGDQICSECGLVVGD' A
#
# COMPACT_ATOMS: atom_id res chain seq x y z
N THR A 1 -1.00 -1.12 -20.40
CA THR A 1 -2.01 -0.42 -19.58
C THR A 1 -2.41 -1.32 -18.44
N GLN A 2 -1.67 -1.32 -17.33
CA GLN A 2 -2.16 -1.93 -16.09
C GLN A 2 -1.77 -1.00 -14.95
N GLY A 3 -2.69 -0.09 -14.64
CA GLY A 3 -2.73 0.54 -13.32
C GLY A 3 -3.49 -0.44 -12.45
N GLU A 4 -2.78 -1.42 -11.90
CA GLU A 4 -3.26 -2.21 -10.79
C GLU A 4 -3.42 -1.25 -9.60
N ASN A 5 -4.67 -1.03 -9.18
CA ASN A 5 -4.95 -0.22 -8.00
C ASN A 5 -4.32 -0.95 -6.80
N VAL A 6 -3.14 -0.48 -6.38
CA VAL A 6 -2.46 -1.00 -5.20
C VAL A 6 -3.32 -0.64 -3.99
N CYS A 7 -3.82 -1.65 -3.29
CA CYS A 7 -4.61 -1.50 -2.07
C CYS A 7 -4.42 -2.71 -1.15
N CYS A 8 -4.68 -2.52 0.14
CA CYS A 8 -4.62 -3.62 1.10
C CYS A 8 -5.85 -4.52 0.94
N TYR A 9 -5.64 -5.82 0.74
CA TYR A 9 -6.76 -6.77 0.60
C TYR A 9 -7.65 -6.86 1.84
N ALA A 10 -7.08 -6.62 3.03
CA ALA A 10 -7.80 -6.65 4.30
C ALA A 10 -8.45 -5.31 4.64
N HIS A 11 -7.86 -4.20 4.18
CA HIS A 11 -8.33 -2.84 4.42
C HIS A 11 -8.35 -2.06 3.09
N PRO A 12 -9.30 -2.35 2.19
CA PRO A 12 -9.30 -1.77 0.84
C PRO A 12 -9.50 -0.24 0.84
N ASP A 13 -10.13 0.29 1.89
CA ASP A 13 -10.35 1.73 2.07
C ASP A 13 -9.26 2.41 2.91
N ALA A 14 -8.31 1.66 3.46
CA ALA A 14 -7.24 2.25 4.25
C ALA A 14 -6.25 2.99 3.33
N PRO A 15 -5.84 4.21 3.70
CA PRO A 15 -4.81 4.91 2.96
C PRO A 15 -3.49 4.13 3.03
N LEU A 16 -2.75 4.18 1.93
CA LEU A 16 -1.40 3.65 1.88
C LEU A 16 -0.40 4.74 2.26
N ILE A 17 0.58 4.36 3.06
CA ILE A 17 1.70 5.17 3.48
C ILE A 17 2.90 4.76 2.63
N GLU A 18 3.64 5.72 2.11
CA GLU A 18 4.88 5.45 1.39
C GLU A 18 6.06 5.45 2.36
N ASP A 19 6.90 4.41 2.32
CA ASP A 19 8.17 4.40 3.03
C ASP A 19 9.17 5.30 2.30
N TYR A 20 9.50 6.44 2.91
CA TYR A 20 10.40 7.44 2.33
C TYR A 20 11.82 6.90 2.01
N ARG A 21 12.26 5.81 2.65
CA ARG A 21 13.62 5.27 2.45
C ARG A 21 13.66 4.21 1.35
N ALA A 22 12.61 3.38 1.25
CA ALA A 22 12.54 2.23 0.36
C ALA A 22 11.71 2.50 -0.90
N GLY A 23 10.66 3.33 -0.81
CA GLY A 23 9.66 3.51 -1.88
C GLY A 23 8.42 2.64 -1.73
N ASP A 24 8.40 1.72 -0.75
CA ASP A 24 7.31 0.78 -0.53
C ASP A 24 5.99 1.46 -0.18
N GLN A 25 4.86 0.89 -0.63
CA GLN A 25 3.52 1.28 -0.19
C GLN A 25 3.01 0.32 0.89
N ILE A 26 2.62 0.87 2.03
CA ILE A 26 2.29 0.15 3.26
C ILE A 26 0.89 0.53 3.74
N CYS A 27 0.07 -0.44 4.13
CA CYS A 27 -1.24 -0.18 4.71
C CYS A 27 -1.13 0.52 6.08
N SER A 28 -1.83 1.65 6.25
CA SER A 28 -1.81 2.41 7.52
C SER A 28 -2.42 1.67 8.71
N GLU A 29 -3.32 0.73 8.47
CA GLU A 29 -4.06 0.04 9.55
C GLU A 29 -3.31 -1.19 10.07
N CYS A 30 -2.75 -2.01 9.19
CA CYS A 30 -2.11 -3.28 9.58
C CYS A 30 -0.60 -3.35 9.32
N GLY A 31 -0.02 -2.37 8.62
CA GLY A 31 1.41 -2.37 8.28
C GLY A 31 1.81 -3.37 7.20
N LEU A 32 0.85 -3.93 6.45
CA LEU A 32 1.14 -4.82 5.32
C LEU A 32 1.75 -4.02 4.16
N VAL A 33 2.88 -4.49 3.62
CA VAL A 33 3.46 -3.99 2.36
C VAL A 33 2.60 -4.49 1.20
N VAL A 34 2.12 -3.56 0.36
CA VAL A 34 1.19 -3.84 -0.74
C VAL A 34 1.75 -3.46 -2.12
N GLY A 35 2.82 -2.67 -2.17
CA GLY A 35 3.52 -2.29 -3.40
C GLY A 35 4.98 -1.92 -3.10
N ASP A 36 5.79 -1.97 -4.15
CA ASP A 36 7.20 -1.51 -4.25
C ASP A 36 7.27 -0.31 -5.20
#